data_AF-M2R8Y8-F1
#
_entry.id   AF-M2R8Y8-F1
#
_cell.length_a   1.000
_cell.length_b   1.000
_cell.length_c   1.000
_cell.angle_alpha   90.00
_cell.angle_beta   90.00
_cell.angle_gamma   90.00
#
_symmetry.space_group_name_H-M   'P 1'
#
loop_
_entity.id
_entity.type
_entity.pdbx_description
1 polymer ?
#
loop_
_entity_poly.entity_id
_entity_poly.type
_entity_poly.pdbx_seq_one_letter_code
_entity_poly.pdbx_strand_id
1 'polypeptide(L)'
;MVVIDEKMMLPPPPPYADSGPVSPPPFPSQAFREAPALGTLSPHILLRIVYEVFPQGRPQGQRKMLYWMSSSLRLVNRAFFIACMHVLRSTFLPAYTGLIRPPYSSDPFPLMSPSATYVDSTLSPIQSLQRETGVLDLFIAVKVREDVWSDDSSLHLEREETFKDLFDLMQPRARLEDLVRVHGVREDVIVVGRPPAMKTKSPRAVQPLSFAVLSVSFSPRRVGLVLTTRERKRTIVDVARTREESLESTAKKLVKELTVWLYSTPTH
;
A
#
# COMPACT_ATOMS: atom_id res chain seq x y z
N MET A 1 -26.56 -28.85 19.38
CA MET A 1 -26.52 -29.69 20.59
C MET A 1 -25.09 -29.65 21.11
N VAL A 2 -24.93 -29.19 22.34
CA VAL A 2 -23.71 -28.60 22.91
C VAL A 2 -22.84 -29.70 23.51
N VAL A 3 -21.63 -29.90 23.00
CA VAL A 3 -20.58 -30.77 23.59
C VAL A 3 -19.71 -29.91 24.51
N ILE A 4 -20.28 -29.40 25.59
CA ILE A 4 -19.53 -28.58 26.58
C ILE A 4 -19.70 -29.09 28.02
N ASP A 5 -20.74 -29.88 28.32
CA ASP A 5 -21.03 -30.27 29.71
C ASP A 5 -20.10 -31.33 30.31
N GLU A 6 -19.36 -32.12 29.53
CA GLU A 6 -18.49 -33.17 30.08
C GLU A 6 -17.12 -32.67 30.55
N LYS A 7 -16.73 -31.41 30.26
CA LYS A 7 -15.40 -30.88 30.63
C LYS A 7 -15.33 -30.24 32.02
N MET A 8 -16.44 -30.08 32.74
CA MET A 8 -16.45 -29.42 34.06
C MET A 8 -16.18 -30.37 35.24
N MET A 9 -16.02 -31.68 35.01
CA MET A 9 -15.83 -32.69 36.06
C MET A 9 -14.39 -33.20 36.20
N LEU A 10 -13.44 -32.69 35.41
CA LEU A 10 -12.04 -33.09 35.52
C LEU A 10 -11.29 -32.17 36.49
N PRO A 11 -10.53 -32.72 37.46
CA PRO A 11 -9.62 -31.92 38.26
C PRO A 11 -8.64 -31.19 37.33
N PRO A 12 -8.22 -29.96 37.66
CA PRO A 12 -7.27 -29.23 36.85
C PRO A 12 -6.00 -30.08 36.65
N PRO A 13 -5.42 -30.08 35.44
CA PRO A 13 -4.19 -30.83 35.21
C PRO A 13 -3.12 -30.40 36.22
N PRO A 14 -2.29 -31.34 36.71
CA PRO A 14 -1.23 -31.00 37.64
C PRO A 14 -0.36 -29.88 37.07
N PRO A 15 0.06 -28.90 37.89
CA PRO A 15 1.06 -27.94 37.44
C PRO A 15 2.30 -28.71 36.96
N TYR A 16 2.84 -28.32 35.81
CA TYR A 16 4.10 -28.88 35.32
C TYR A 16 5.13 -28.69 36.43
N ALA A 17 5.61 -29.80 37.00
CA ALA A 17 6.61 -29.74 38.06
C ALA A 17 7.85 -29.05 37.48
N ASP A 18 8.32 -28.00 38.14
CA ASP A 18 9.65 -27.46 37.90
C ASP A 18 10.63 -28.60 38.18
N SER A 19 11.19 -29.16 37.11
CA SER A 19 12.38 -30.00 37.21
C SER A 19 13.38 -29.21 38.04
N GLY A 20 13.83 -29.78 39.17
CA GLY A 20 14.78 -29.17 40.08
C GLY A 20 16.07 -28.71 39.40
N PRO A 21 17.04 -28.12 40.14
CA PRO A 21 18.20 -27.47 39.55
C PRO A 21 19.17 -28.51 38.96
N VAL A 22 18.87 -28.98 37.76
CA VAL A 22 19.82 -29.69 36.90
C VAL A 22 20.63 -28.60 36.23
N SER A 23 21.85 -28.36 36.73
CA SER A 23 22.80 -27.48 36.03
C SER A 23 23.00 -28.03 34.62
N PRO A 24 22.58 -27.31 33.56
CA PRO A 24 22.80 -27.80 32.20
C PRO A 24 24.32 -27.86 31.94
N PRO A 25 24.80 -28.84 31.15
CA PRO A 25 26.21 -28.92 30.80
C PRO A 25 26.64 -27.62 30.10
N PRO A 26 27.94 -27.26 30.16
CA PRO A 26 28.44 -26.01 29.57
C PRO A 26 28.32 -26.12 28.05
N PHE A 27 27.21 -25.62 27.50
CA PHE A 27 27.09 -25.46 26.06
C PHE A 27 28.06 -24.36 25.64
N PRO A 28 28.86 -24.57 24.59
CA PRO A 28 29.69 -23.51 24.04
C PRO A 28 28.77 -22.34 23.73
N SER A 29 29.12 -21.18 24.28
CA SER A 29 28.42 -19.90 24.10
C SER A 29 28.31 -19.61 22.62
N GLN A 30 27.24 -20.12 21.99
CA GLN A 30 26.88 -19.79 20.64
C GLN A 30 26.64 -18.28 20.64
N ALA A 31 27.53 -17.56 19.96
CA ALA A 31 27.32 -16.18 19.58
C ALA A 31 25.85 -16.01 19.21
N PHE A 32 25.18 -15.03 19.82
CA PHE A 32 23.77 -14.67 19.66
C PHE A 32 23.28 -14.82 18.20
N ARG A 33 22.99 -16.04 17.78
CA ARG A 33 22.25 -16.30 16.55
C ARG A 33 20.82 -16.11 16.97
N GLU A 34 20.20 -15.06 16.46
CA GLU A 34 18.77 -14.86 16.58
C GLU A 34 18.08 -16.20 16.26
N ALA A 35 17.29 -16.70 17.20
CA ALA A 35 16.58 -17.95 17.02
C ALA A 35 15.77 -17.87 15.72
N PRO A 36 15.78 -18.91 14.88
CA PRO A 36 15.07 -18.88 13.61
C PRO A 36 13.58 -18.62 13.88
N ALA A 37 13.14 -17.42 13.52
CA ALA A 37 11.75 -17.00 13.65
C ALA A 37 11.04 -17.13 12.30
N LEU A 38 9.73 -17.33 12.32
CA LEU A 38 8.92 -17.45 11.10
C LEU A 38 9.09 -16.24 10.15
N GLY A 39 9.37 -15.05 10.69
CA GLY A 39 9.64 -13.82 9.92
C GLY A 39 11.03 -13.75 9.27
N THR A 40 11.96 -14.66 9.61
CA THR A 40 13.32 -14.74 9.04
C THR A 40 13.39 -15.68 7.83
N LEU A 41 12.28 -16.38 7.52
CA LEU A 41 12.20 -17.24 6.34
C LEU A 41 12.26 -16.43 5.05
N SER A 42 12.80 -17.06 4.00
CA SER A 42 12.83 -16.48 2.66
C SER A 42 11.42 -16.18 2.12
N PRO A 43 11.22 -15.07 1.36
CA PRO A 43 9.92 -14.70 0.80
C PRO A 43 9.23 -15.81 -0.01
N HIS A 44 9.99 -16.63 -0.75
CA HIS A 44 9.40 -17.72 -1.54
C HIS A 44 8.83 -18.85 -0.67
N ILE A 45 9.43 -19.12 0.50
CA ILE A 45 8.93 -20.10 1.46
C ILE A 45 7.65 -19.57 2.10
N LEU A 46 7.65 -18.30 2.50
CA LEU A 46 6.46 -17.65 3.07
C LEU A 46 5.29 -17.63 2.09
N LEU A 47 5.54 -17.30 0.82
CA LEU A 47 4.53 -17.37 -0.22
C LEU A 47 4.00 -18.79 -0.40
N ARG A 48 4.88 -19.80 -0.42
CA ARG A 48 4.46 -21.21 -0.50
C ARG A 48 3.56 -21.58 0.67
N ILE A 49 3.94 -21.24 1.90
CA ILE A 49 3.12 -21.46 3.10
C ILE A 49 1.74 -20.83 2.94
N VAL A 50 1.67 -19.58 2.48
CA VAL A 50 0.40 -18.88 2.26
C VAL A 50 -0.46 -19.57 1.20
N TYR A 51 0.12 -20.04 0.10
CA TYR A 51 -0.61 -20.76 -0.94
C TYR A 51 -1.16 -22.12 -0.47
N GLU A 52 -0.44 -22.82 0.42
CA GLU A 52 -0.90 -24.11 0.97
C GLU A 52 -2.12 -23.99 1.89
N VAL A 53 -2.44 -22.78 2.38
CA VAL A 53 -3.63 -22.56 3.23
C VAL A 53 -4.93 -22.54 2.40
N PHE A 54 -4.85 -22.38 1.08
CA PHE A 54 -6.04 -22.26 0.24
C PHE A 54 -6.76 -23.62 0.05
N PRO A 55 -8.08 -23.68 0.33
CA PRO A 55 -8.84 -24.90 0.06
C PRO A 55 -8.95 -25.15 -1.44
N GLN A 56 -8.61 -26.38 -1.85
CA GLN A 56 -8.66 -26.80 -3.24
C GLN A 56 -10.11 -26.99 -3.71
N GLY A 57 -10.44 -26.45 -4.90
CA GLY A 57 -11.73 -26.68 -5.56
C GLY A 57 -12.96 -26.06 -4.89
N ARG A 58 -12.81 -25.20 -3.88
CA ARG A 58 -13.94 -24.57 -3.16
C ARG A 58 -13.86 -23.04 -3.23
N PRO A 59 -14.54 -22.38 -4.18
CA PRO A 59 -14.42 -20.93 -4.37
C PRO A 59 -14.83 -20.12 -3.13
N GLN A 60 -15.87 -20.56 -2.40
CA GLN A 60 -16.30 -19.94 -1.14
C GLN A 60 -15.22 -20.03 -0.06
N GLY A 61 -14.57 -21.20 0.04
CA GLY A 61 -13.45 -21.40 0.98
C GLY A 61 -12.25 -20.51 0.63
N GLN A 62 -11.99 -20.30 -0.67
CA GLN A 62 -10.94 -19.39 -1.12
C GLN A 62 -11.25 -17.93 -0.77
N ARG A 63 -12.50 -17.47 -0.95
CA ARG A 63 -12.94 -16.13 -0.55
C ARG A 63 -12.80 -15.90 0.96
N LYS A 64 -13.22 -16.88 1.78
CA LYS A 64 -13.01 -16.83 3.24
C LYS A 64 -11.53 -16.77 3.63
N MET A 65 -10.66 -17.49 2.91
CA MET A 65 -9.22 -17.43 3.13
C MET A 65 -8.65 -16.04 2.78
N LEU A 66 -9.02 -15.46 1.64
CA LEU A 66 -8.61 -14.11 1.24
C LEU A 66 -9.06 -13.05 2.26
N TYR A 67 -10.29 -13.17 2.78
CA TYR A 67 -10.79 -12.30 3.84
C TYR A 67 -10.00 -12.47 5.15
N TRP A 68 -9.70 -13.70 5.57
CA TRP A 68 -8.87 -13.96 6.74
C TRP A 68 -7.44 -13.41 6.57
N MET A 69 -6.85 -13.53 5.38
CA MET A 69 -5.54 -12.95 5.09
C MET A 69 -5.55 -11.41 5.23
N SER A 70 -6.61 -10.77 4.74
CA SER A 70 -6.79 -9.32 4.80
C SER A 70 -7.11 -8.81 6.22
N SER A 71 -7.82 -9.59 7.04
CA SER A 71 -8.22 -9.13 8.39
C SER A 71 -7.27 -9.57 9.50
N SER A 72 -6.53 -10.67 9.31
CA SER A 72 -5.79 -11.34 10.38
C SER A 72 -4.32 -11.58 10.01
N LEU A 73 -4.03 -12.44 9.01
CA LEU A 73 -2.66 -12.92 8.78
C LEU A 73 -1.68 -11.79 8.43
N ARG A 74 -2.12 -10.79 7.65
CA ARG A 74 -1.26 -9.64 7.29
C ARG A 74 -0.82 -8.79 8.48
N LEU A 75 -1.48 -8.91 9.64
CA LEU A 75 -1.19 -8.15 10.85
C LEU A 75 -0.15 -8.82 11.76
N VAL A 76 0.24 -10.07 11.47
CA VAL A 76 1.13 -10.85 12.34
C VAL A 76 2.55 -10.27 12.37
N ASN A 77 3.14 -10.03 11.19
CA ASN A 77 4.43 -9.36 11.06
C ASN A 77 4.61 -8.82 9.63
N ARG A 78 5.69 -8.06 9.42
CA ARG A 78 6.02 -7.45 8.13
C ARG A 78 6.20 -8.48 6.99
N ALA A 79 6.76 -9.64 7.28
CA ALA A 79 7.02 -10.66 6.26
C ALA A 79 5.69 -11.27 5.75
N PHE A 80 4.76 -11.57 6.65
CA PHE A 80 3.40 -11.98 6.29
C PHE A 80 2.60 -10.87 5.64
N PHE A 81 2.77 -9.61 6.06
CA PHE A 81 2.16 -8.48 5.35
C PHE A 81 2.54 -8.50 3.87
N ILE A 82 3.83 -8.61 3.55
CA ILE A 82 4.32 -8.62 2.17
C ILE A 82 3.75 -9.83 1.40
N ALA A 83 3.83 -11.04 1.98
CA ALA A 83 3.35 -12.26 1.34
C ALA A 83 1.83 -12.24 1.11
N CYS A 84 1.04 -11.83 2.12
CA CYS A 84 -0.41 -11.71 2.02
C CYS A 84 -0.82 -10.65 1.00
N MET A 85 -0.21 -9.46 1.05
CA MET A 85 -0.53 -8.39 0.11
C MET A 85 -0.11 -8.75 -1.31
N HIS A 86 0.98 -9.50 -1.52
CA HIS A 86 1.33 -10.03 -2.84
C HIS A 86 0.19 -10.89 -3.42
N VAL A 87 -0.26 -11.89 -2.67
CA VAL A 87 -1.37 -12.76 -3.11
C VAL A 87 -2.62 -11.94 -3.35
N LEU A 88 -3.08 -11.15 -2.37
CA LEU A 88 -4.28 -10.32 -2.48
C LEU A 88 -4.23 -9.38 -3.68
N ARG A 89 -3.15 -8.63 -3.86
CA ARG A 89 -2.98 -7.71 -4.98
C ARG A 89 -2.98 -8.45 -6.32
N SER A 90 -2.25 -9.56 -6.45
CA SER A 90 -2.23 -10.34 -7.69
C SER A 90 -3.60 -10.94 -8.05
N THR A 91 -4.38 -11.37 -7.05
CA THR A 91 -5.72 -11.93 -7.24
C THR A 91 -6.74 -10.88 -7.66
N PHE A 92 -6.71 -9.69 -7.07
CA PHE A 92 -7.72 -8.65 -7.29
C PHE A 92 -7.33 -7.61 -8.34
N LEU A 93 -6.09 -7.60 -8.83
CA LEU A 93 -5.62 -6.65 -9.84
C LEU A 93 -6.47 -6.69 -11.13
N PRO A 94 -6.80 -7.85 -11.73
CA PRO A 94 -7.64 -7.88 -12.93
C PRO A 94 -9.01 -7.24 -12.71
N ALA A 95 -9.67 -7.54 -11.59
CA ALA A 95 -10.97 -6.97 -11.23
C ALA A 95 -10.88 -5.45 -11.00
N TYR A 96 -9.81 -5.00 -10.33
CA TYR A 96 -9.54 -3.58 -10.14
C TYR A 96 -9.36 -2.85 -11.48
N THR A 97 -8.54 -3.39 -12.39
CA THR A 97 -8.29 -2.79 -13.70
C THR A 97 -9.54 -2.75 -14.58
N GLY A 98 -10.43 -3.74 -14.47
CA GLY A 98 -11.68 -3.78 -15.22
C GLY A 98 -12.71 -2.72 -14.80
N LEU A 99 -12.55 -2.14 -13.61
CA LEU A 99 -13.43 -1.07 -13.09
C LEU A 99 -12.91 0.34 -13.37
N ILE A 100 -11.71 0.46 -13.95
CA ILE A 100 -11.12 1.75 -14.31
C ILE A 100 -11.91 2.33 -15.48
N ARG A 101 -12.47 3.53 -15.27
CA ARG A 101 -13.27 4.22 -16.27
C ARG A 101 -12.37 4.95 -17.27
N PRO A 102 -12.53 4.76 -18.59
CA PRO A 102 -11.94 5.67 -19.56
C PRO A 102 -12.36 7.13 -19.26
N PRO A 103 -11.48 8.13 -19.41
CA PRO A 103 -10.12 8.10 -19.99
C PRO A 103 -9.00 7.86 -18.97
N TYR A 104 -9.31 7.35 -17.78
CA TYR A 104 -8.31 7.15 -16.73
C TYR A 104 -7.42 5.96 -17.03
N SER A 105 -6.13 6.10 -16.69
CA SER A 105 -5.16 5.02 -16.71
C SER A 105 -4.98 4.44 -15.31
N SER A 106 -4.34 3.27 -15.23
CA SER A 106 -3.99 2.62 -13.97
C SER A 106 -2.63 1.96 -14.12
N ASP A 107 -1.79 2.10 -13.09
CA ASP A 107 -0.55 1.34 -12.95
C ASP A 107 -0.14 1.37 -11.46
N PRO A 108 -0.74 0.47 -10.65
CA PRO A 108 -0.47 0.39 -9.22
C PRO A 108 0.88 -0.25 -8.87
N PHE A 109 1.60 -0.82 -9.84
CA PHE A 109 2.89 -1.49 -9.67
C PHE A 109 3.86 -1.18 -10.83
N PRO A 110 4.41 0.05 -10.90
CA PRO A 110 5.30 0.42 -11.99
C PRO A 110 6.57 -0.43 -11.98
N LEU A 111 6.83 -1.15 -13.09
CA LEU A 111 8.03 -1.97 -13.29
C LEU A 111 9.34 -1.15 -13.26
N MET A 112 9.25 0.17 -13.44
CA MET A 112 10.39 1.10 -13.53
C MET A 112 10.42 2.12 -12.37
N SER A 113 9.96 1.75 -11.17
CA SER A 113 10.19 2.62 -10.02
C SER A 113 11.69 2.65 -9.70
N PRO A 114 12.36 3.82 -9.67
CA PRO A 114 13.81 3.94 -9.43
C PRO A 114 14.29 3.46 -8.04
N SER A 115 13.39 2.86 -7.25
CA SER A 115 13.67 2.20 -5.97
C SER A 115 14.64 1.03 -6.06
N ALA A 116 14.94 0.49 -7.25
CA ALA A 116 15.90 -0.61 -7.39
C ALA A 116 17.36 -0.17 -7.16
N THR A 117 17.68 1.12 -7.28
CA THR A 117 19.06 1.64 -7.16
C THR A 117 19.32 2.43 -5.88
N TYR A 118 18.28 2.89 -5.20
CA TYR A 118 18.38 3.55 -3.89
C TYR A 118 17.34 2.97 -2.95
N VAL A 119 17.67 1.84 -2.32
CA VAL A 119 16.92 1.34 -1.17
C VAL A 119 17.22 2.28 0.00
N ASP A 120 16.58 3.45 0.02
CA ASP A 120 16.46 4.20 1.25
C ASP A 120 15.59 3.33 2.17
N SER A 121 16.27 2.61 3.07
CA SER A 121 15.68 1.63 4.01
C SER A 121 14.68 2.28 4.98
N THR A 122 14.40 3.58 4.82
CA THR A 122 13.51 4.40 5.62
C THR A 122 12.05 4.35 5.15
N LEU A 123 11.77 3.96 3.90
CA LEU A 123 10.39 3.80 3.44
C LEU A 123 9.87 2.41 3.83
N SER A 124 9.00 2.40 4.84
CA SER A 124 8.30 1.17 5.25
C SER A 124 7.49 0.61 4.07
N PRO A 125 7.43 -0.71 3.84
CA PRO A 125 6.57 -1.32 2.82
C PRO A 125 5.07 -1.12 3.09
N ILE A 126 4.74 -0.55 4.24
CA ILE A 126 3.40 -0.06 4.62
C ILE A 126 3.11 1.28 3.91
N GLN A 127 4.14 2.08 3.63
CA GLN A 127 4.05 3.35 2.90
C GLN A 127 4.57 3.16 1.47
N SER A 128 3.69 2.68 0.58
CA SER A 128 4.00 2.66 -0.85
C SER A 128 4.24 4.08 -1.35
N LEU A 129 5.35 4.29 -2.07
CA LEU A 129 5.57 5.51 -2.84
C LEU A 129 4.52 5.70 -3.94
N GLN A 130 3.95 4.59 -4.42
CA GLN A 130 2.89 4.58 -5.42
C GLN A 130 1.55 4.68 -4.70
N ARG A 131 0.91 5.84 -4.78
CA ARG A 131 -0.32 6.14 -4.04
C ARG A 131 -1.51 5.35 -4.56
N GLU A 132 -1.54 5.04 -5.85
CA GLU A 132 -2.56 4.18 -6.44
C GLU A 132 -2.57 2.77 -5.82
N THR A 133 -1.40 2.25 -5.39
CA THR A 133 -1.34 0.99 -4.64
C THR A 133 -2.20 1.02 -3.38
N GLY A 134 -2.25 2.16 -2.68
CA GLY A 134 -3.11 2.32 -1.50
C GLY A 134 -4.61 2.29 -1.85
N VAL A 135 -4.99 2.78 -3.04
CA VAL A 135 -6.38 2.69 -3.53
C VAL A 135 -6.74 1.25 -3.88
N LEU A 136 -5.82 0.50 -4.50
CA LEU A 136 -5.98 -0.94 -4.72
C LEU A 136 -6.14 -1.68 -3.39
N ASP A 137 -5.35 -1.34 -2.37
CA ASP A 137 -5.46 -1.99 -1.04
C ASP A 137 -6.82 -1.72 -0.37
N LEU A 138 -7.38 -0.51 -0.54
CA LEU A 138 -8.74 -0.19 -0.10
C LEU A 138 -9.80 -0.95 -0.89
N PHE A 139 -9.66 -1.03 -2.21
CA PHE A 139 -10.52 -1.84 -3.06
C PHE A 139 -10.54 -3.31 -2.60
N ILE A 140 -9.36 -3.89 -2.36
CA ILE A 140 -9.21 -5.26 -1.85
C ILE A 140 -9.95 -5.41 -0.53
N ALA A 141 -9.72 -4.51 0.44
CA ALA A 141 -10.33 -4.60 1.76
C ALA A 141 -11.87 -4.62 1.70
N VAL A 142 -12.45 -3.81 0.81
CA VAL A 142 -13.90 -3.80 0.59
C VAL A 142 -14.35 -5.04 -0.17
N LYS A 143 -13.67 -5.41 -1.26
CA LYS A 143 -14.07 -6.52 -2.14
C LYS A 143 -14.02 -7.87 -1.42
N VAL A 144 -12.98 -8.18 -0.65
CA VAL A 144 -12.92 -9.46 0.10
C VAL A 144 -14.05 -9.60 1.11
N ARG A 145 -14.54 -8.48 1.66
CA ARG A 145 -15.64 -8.48 2.63
C ARG A 145 -16.98 -8.71 1.93
N GLU A 146 -17.24 -7.96 0.85
CA GLU A 146 -18.44 -8.15 0.02
C GLU A 146 -18.53 -9.58 -0.49
N ASP A 147 -17.42 -10.14 -0.98
CA ASP A 147 -17.32 -11.51 -1.48
C ASP A 147 -17.70 -12.57 -0.43
N VAL A 148 -17.32 -12.39 0.83
CA VAL A 148 -17.69 -13.31 1.93
C VAL A 148 -19.14 -13.10 2.37
N TRP A 149 -19.63 -11.87 2.38
CA TRP A 149 -21.01 -11.58 2.74
C TRP A 149 -22.02 -12.08 1.71
N SER A 150 -21.71 -11.97 0.42
CA SER A 150 -22.50 -12.58 -0.66
C SER A 150 -22.56 -14.10 -0.53
N ASP A 151 -21.53 -14.76 0.01
CA ASP A 151 -21.53 -16.20 0.27
C ASP A 151 -22.33 -16.58 1.53
N ASP A 152 -22.25 -15.78 2.59
CA ASP A 152 -22.84 -16.12 3.89
C ASP A 152 -24.35 -15.76 3.96
N SER A 153 -24.84 -14.84 3.13
CA SER A 153 -26.24 -14.40 3.17
C SER A 153 -26.82 -14.14 1.77
N SER A 154 -27.87 -14.87 1.41
CA SER A 154 -28.65 -14.61 0.18
C SER A 154 -29.44 -13.31 0.22
N LEU A 155 -29.53 -12.66 1.38
CA LEU A 155 -30.16 -11.35 1.55
C LEU A 155 -29.15 -10.20 1.40
N HIS A 156 -27.86 -10.50 1.25
CA HIS A 156 -26.85 -9.49 0.98
C HIS A 156 -27.04 -8.95 -0.44
N LEU A 157 -27.35 -7.66 -0.54
CA LEU A 157 -27.45 -6.95 -1.81
C LEU A 157 -26.20 -6.11 -1.98
N GLU A 158 -25.39 -6.45 -2.98
CA GLU A 158 -24.20 -5.68 -3.33
C GLU A 158 -24.63 -4.25 -3.65
N ARG A 159 -24.07 -3.27 -2.94
CA ARG A 159 -24.38 -1.87 -3.21
C ARG A 159 -23.55 -1.45 -4.41
N GLU A 160 -24.21 -1.15 -5.53
CA GLU A 160 -23.55 -0.68 -6.77
C GLU A 160 -22.65 0.55 -6.54
N GLU A 161 -22.96 1.35 -5.52
CA GLU A 161 -22.20 2.56 -5.17
C GLU A 161 -20.97 2.31 -4.30
N THR A 162 -20.75 1.08 -3.81
CA THR A 162 -19.65 0.74 -2.89
C THR A 162 -18.28 1.17 -3.41
N PHE A 163 -18.07 1.06 -4.72
CA PHE A 163 -16.81 1.37 -5.37
C PHE A 163 -16.81 2.72 -6.09
N LYS A 164 -17.92 3.46 -6.06
CA LYS A 164 -18.09 4.71 -6.81
C LYS A 164 -17.03 5.73 -6.43
N ASP A 165 -16.86 6.01 -5.14
CA ASP A 165 -15.85 6.95 -4.65
C ASP A 165 -14.42 6.51 -4.98
N LEU A 166 -14.17 5.20 -4.94
CA LEU A 166 -12.87 4.63 -5.28
C LEU A 166 -12.50 4.94 -6.73
N PHE A 167 -13.41 4.74 -7.68
CA PHE A 167 -13.11 4.88 -9.11
C PHE A 167 -13.43 6.26 -9.71
N ASP A 168 -14.32 7.03 -9.10
CA ASP A 168 -14.65 8.39 -9.57
C ASP A 168 -13.71 9.46 -9.00
N LEU A 169 -13.13 9.23 -7.83
CA LEU A 169 -12.30 10.21 -7.14
C LEU A 169 -10.94 9.66 -6.70
N MET A 170 -10.91 8.59 -5.91
CA MET A 170 -9.66 8.19 -5.24
C MET A 170 -8.61 7.66 -6.22
N GLN A 171 -9.01 6.78 -7.14
CA GLN A 171 -8.14 6.19 -8.15
C GLN A 171 -7.59 7.24 -9.11
N PRO A 172 -8.41 8.05 -9.80
CA PRO A 172 -7.86 9.02 -10.75
C PRO A 172 -7.00 10.08 -10.06
N ARG A 173 -7.35 10.46 -8.82
CA ARG A 173 -6.50 11.35 -8.01
C ARG A 173 -5.15 10.71 -7.69
N ALA A 174 -5.14 9.49 -7.15
CA ALA A 174 -3.91 8.81 -6.75
C ALA A 174 -3.01 8.53 -7.96
N ARG A 175 -3.61 8.08 -9.08
CA ARG A 175 -2.89 7.91 -10.35
C ARG A 175 -2.27 9.20 -10.84
N LEU A 176 -3.00 10.32 -10.75
CA LEU A 176 -2.49 11.62 -11.16
C LEU A 176 -1.34 12.09 -10.26
N GLU A 177 -1.41 11.83 -8.95
CA GLU A 177 -0.29 12.09 -8.02
C GLU A 177 0.96 11.29 -8.42
N ASP A 178 0.79 10.02 -8.77
CA ASP A 178 1.89 9.15 -9.22
C ASP A 178 2.49 9.61 -10.55
N LEU A 179 1.66 10.05 -11.50
CA LEU A 179 2.10 10.62 -12.79
C LEU A 179 2.83 11.95 -12.61
N VAL A 180 2.33 12.84 -11.73
CA VAL A 180 3.00 14.10 -11.39
C VAL A 180 4.38 13.83 -10.80
N ARG A 181 4.52 12.81 -9.95
CA ARG A 181 5.83 12.38 -9.45
C ARG A 181 6.74 11.93 -10.59
N VAL A 182 6.27 11.04 -11.47
CA VAL A 182 7.10 10.51 -12.58
C VAL A 182 7.57 11.63 -13.51
N HIS A 183 6.68 12.55 -13.87
CA HIS A 183 7.02 13.68 -14.73
C HIS A 183 7.88 14.72 -13.98
N GLY A 184 7.57 15.03 -12.73
CA GLY A 184 8.31 16.04 -11.95
C GLY A 184 9.71 15.59 -11.56
N VAL A 185 9.94 14.29 -11.32
CA VAL A 185 11.29 13.74 -11.14
C VAL A 185 12.09 13.83 -12.43
N ARG A 186 11.46 13.63 -13.59
CA ARG A 186 12.13 13.75 -14.90
C ARG A 186 12.56 15.18 -15.21
N GLU A 187 11.76 16.16 -14.78
CA GLU A 187 12.03 17.59 -14.94
C GLU A 187 12.85 18.19 -13.78
N ASP A 188 13.36 17.36 -12.85
CA ASP A 188 14.13 17.77 -11.67
C ASP A 188 13.43 18.80 -10.74
N VAL A 189 12.08 18.85 -10.78
CA VAL A 189 11.27 19.73 -9.91
C VAL A 189 10.70 19.00 -8.69
N ILE A 190 10.72 17.66 -8.69
CA ILE A 190 10.26 16.82 -7.57
C ILE A 190 11.35 15.82 -7.19
N VAL A 191 11.59 15.66 -5.88
CA VAL A 191 12.49 14.64 -5.32
C VAL A 191 11.72 13.62 -4.49
N VAL A 192 12.17 12.36 -4.53
CA VAL A 192 11.64 11.24 -3.75
C VAL A 192 12.66 10.86 -2.68
N GLY A 193 12.25 10.82 -1.41
CA GLY A 193 13.13 10.50 -0.28
C GLY A 193 13.75 11.75 0.38
N ARG A 194 14.82 11.55 1.15
CA ARG A 194 15.54 12.65 1.81
C ARG A 194 16.32 13.47 0.77
N PRO A 195 16.18 14.80 0.75
CA PRO A 195 16.97 15.62 -0.16
C PRO A 195 18.47 15.41 0.14
N PRO A 196 19.32 15.22 -0.89
CA PRO A 196 20.75 15.07 -0.68
C PRO A 196 21.29 16.29 0.06
N ALA A 197 22.18 16.06 1.04
CA ALA A 197 22.87 17.13 1.73
C ALA A 197 23.57 18.01 0.69
N MET A 198 23.16 19.29 0.64
CA MET A 198 23.53 20.28 -0.37
C MET A 198 25.02 20.22 -0.72
N LYS A 199 25.34 19.83 -1.96
CA LYS A 199 26.64 20.12 -2.57
C LYS A 199 26.43 21.07 -3.76
N THR A 200 27.14 22.17 -3.68
CA THR A 200 27.37 23.23 -4.68
C THR A 200 26.18 24.09 -5.10
N LYS A 201 26.15 25.30 -4.51
CA LYS A 201 25.30 26.43 -4.86
C LYS A 201 25.62 26.93 -6.26
N SER A 202 24.75 26.70 -7.24
CA SER A 202 24.61 27.65 -8.34
C SER A 202 23.52 28.65 -7.96
N PRO A 203 23.71 29.97 -8.16
CA PRO A 203 22.78 31.01 -7.71
C PRO A 203 21.46 31.07 -8.51
N ARG A 204 21.22 30.12 -9.43
CA ARG A 204 19.99 29.99 -10.23
C ARG A 204 19.32 28.62 -10.13
N ALA A 205 19.83 27.71 -9.29
CA ALA A 205 19.20 26.39 -9.13
C ALA A 205 17.90 26.50 -8.32
N VAL A 206 16.78 26.24 -8.99
CA VAL A 206 15.48 26.01 -8.35
C VAL A 206 15.58 24.84 -7.38
N GLN A 207 15.05 25.00 -6.16
CA GLN A 207 14.99 23.89 -5.21
C GLN A 207 13.80 22.98 -5.52
N PRO A 208 14.02 21.67 -5.72
CA PRO A 208 12.94 20.74 -5.98
C PRO A 208 12.10 20.48 -4.72
N LEU A 209 10.81 20.18 -4.93
CA LEU A 209 9.88 19.85 -3.84
C LEU A 209 9.92 18.36 -3.52
N SER A 210 9.81 18.00 -2.24
CA SER A 210 9.65 16.59 -1.86
C SER A 210 8.26 16.09 -2.27
N PHE A 211 8.18 14.90 -2.88
CA PHE A 211 6.90 14.28 -3.23
C PHE A 211 6.01 14.05 -2.00
N ALA A 212 6.59 13.84 -0.82
CA ALA A 212 5.86 13.56 0.41
C ALA A 212 4.96 14.73 0.86
N VAL A 213 5.30 15.98 0.48
CA VAL A 213 4.53 17.17 0.85
C VAL A 213 3.52 17.60 -0.22
N LEU A 214 3.51 16.92 -1.37
CA LEU A 214 2.62 17.23 -2.49
C LEU A 214 1.36 16.36 -2.47
N SER A 215 0.23 16.92 -2.85
CA SER A 215 -1.01 16.17 -3.09
C SER A 215 -1.80 16.82 -4.21
N VAL A 216 -2.69 16.08 -4.84
CA VAL A 216 -3.55 16.60 -5.89
C VAL A 216 -4.95 16.82 -5.33
N SER A 217 -5.49 18.01 -5.56
CA SER A 217 -6.93 18.28 -5.47
C SER A 217 -7.54 17.93 -6.82
N PHE A 218 -8.40 16.92 -6.87
CA PHE A 218 -8.97 16.42 -8.12
C PHE A 218 -10.45 16.76 -8.24
N SER A 219 -10.84 17.38 -9.35
CA SER A 219 -12.23 17.57 -9.73
C SER A 219 -12.42 17.39 -11.24
N PRO A 220 -13.66 17.19 -11.73
CA PRO A 220 -13.92 17.02 -13.15
C PRO A 220 -13.51 18.23 -14.02
N ARG A 221 -13.50 19.43 -13.45
CA ARG A 221 -13.28 20.70 -14.18
C ARG A 221 -11.94 21.36 -13.89
N ARG A 222 -11.31 21.03 -12.75
CA ARG A 222 -10.07 21.65 -12.28
C ARG A 222 -9.25 20.65 -11.50
N VAL A 223 -7.94 20.75 -11.64
CA VAL A 223 -7.00 19.99 -10.83
C VAL A 223 -5.96 20.93 -10.25
N GLY A 224 -5.72 20.81 -8.96
CA GLY A 224 -4.74 21.61 -8.24
C GLY A 224 -3.62 20.76 -7.67
N LEU A 225 -2.39 21.27 -7.69
CA LEU A 225 -1.28 20.74 -6.90
C LEU A 225 -1.22 21.49 -5.57
N VAL A 226 -1.27 20.74 -4.48
CA VAL A 226 -1.35 21.24 -3.12
C VAL A 226 -0.08 20.89 -2.36
N LEU A 227 0.59 21.91 -1.86
CA LEU A 227 1.76 21.81 -0.99
C LEU A 227 1.32 21.86 0.46
N THR A 228 1.76 20.87 1.24
CA THR A 228 1.50 20.75 2.68
C THR A 228 2.81 20.91 3.43
N THR A 229 3.02 22.07 4.05
CA THR A 229 4.11 22.30 5.00
C THR A 229 3.63 22.00 6.42
N ARG A 230 4.54 22.03 7.40
CA ARG A 230 4.18 21.83 8.83
C ARG A 230 3.15 22.84 9.34
N GLU A 231 3.11 24.01 8.74
CA GLU A 231 2.30 25.14 9.19
C GLU A 231 1.07 25.38 8.32
N ARG A 232 1.13 25.03 7.02
CA ARG A 232 0.08 25.41 6.08
C ARG A 232 -0.09 24.43 4.93
N LYS A 233 -1.34 24.27 4.52
CA LYS A 233 -1.73 23.62 3.27
C LYS A 233 -2.17 24.70 2.27
N ARG A 234 -1.56 24.74 1.08
CA ARG A 234 -1.94 25.70 0.02
C ARG A 234 -1.89 25.07 -1.37
N THR A 235 -2.81 25.46 -2.24
CA THR A 235 -2.75 25.16 -3.67
C THR A 235 -1.71 26.07 -4.31
N ILE A 236 -0.70 25.48 -4.95
CA ILE A 236 0.42 26.20 -5.58
C ILE A 236 0.27 26.29 -7.10
N VAL A 237 -0.41 25.32 -7.70
CA VAL A 237 -0.70 25.26 -9.14
C VAL A 237 -2.15 24.82 -9.28
N ASP A 238 -2.86 25.40 -10.24
CA ASP A 238 -4.23 25.03 -10.56
C ASP A 238 -4.44 25.12 -12.07
N VAL A 239 -4.95 24.03 -12.66
CA VAL A 239 -5.13 23.86 -14.10
C VAL A 239 -6.56 23.43 -14.38
N ALA A 240 -7.17 24.06 -15.40
CA ALA A 240 -8.46 23.64 -15.91
C ALA A 240 -8.36 22.28 -16.61
N ARG A 241 -9.36 21.42 -16.38
CA ARG A 241 -9.46 20.07 -16.92
C ARG A 241 -10.83 19.87 -17.57
N THR A 242 -10.89 19.11 -18.66
CA THR A 242 -12.14 18.58 -19.20
C THR A 242 -12.31 17.12 -18.79
N ARG A 243 -13.55 16.60 -18.81
CA ARG A 243 -13.84 15.25 -18.32
C ARG A 243 -13.16 14.17 -19.17
N GLU A 244 -13.00 14.45 -20.45
CA GLU A 244 -12.44 13.59 -21.50
C GLU A 244 -10.90 13.65 -21.53
N GLU A 245 -10.29 14.56 -20.77
CA GLU A 245 -8.83 14.70 -20.74
C GLU A 245 -8.18 13.53 -19.97
N SER A 246 -7.15 12.93 -20.57
CA SER A 246 -6.36 11.88 -19.93
C SER A 246 -5.55 12.40 -18.74
N LEU A 247 -5.30 11.52 -17.77
CA LEU A 247 -4.53 11.86 -16.57
C LEU A 247 -3.08 12.25 -16.92
N GLU A 248 -2.50 11.64 -17.96
CA GLU A 248 -1.15 11.94 -18.44
C GLU A 248 -1.03 13.36 -18.98
N SER A 249 -2.02 13.83 -19.75
CA SER A 249 -2.05 15.20 -20.26
C SER A 249 -2.13 16.19 -19.10
N THR A 250 -3.05 15.95 -18.16
CA THR A 250 -3.22 16.81 -16.99
C THR A 250 -1.97 16.82 -16.11
N ALA A 251 -1.31 15.67 -15.91
CA ALA A 251 -0.06 15.58 -15.14
C ALA A 251 1.04 16.45 -15.76
N LYS A 252 1.24 16.35 -17.08
CA LYS A 252 2.23 17.16 -17.79
C LYS A 252 1.95 18.66 -17.66
N LYS A 253 0.68 19.08 -17.76
CA LYS A 253 0.30 20.48 -17.53
C LYS A 253 0.63 20.94 -16.11
N LEU A 254 0.29 20.14 -15.10
CA LEU A 254 0.60 20.44 -13.70
C LEU A 254 2.11 20.58 -13.47
N VAL A 255 2.93 19.68 -14.01
CA VAL A 255 4.39 19.76 -13.87
C VAL A 255 4.95 20.99 -14.58
N LYS A 256 4.46 21.31 -15.79
CA LYS A 256 4.88 22.51 -16.51
C LYS A 256 4.60 23.79 -15.72
N GLU A 257 3.39 23.92 -15.17
CA GLU A 257 3.02 25.07 -14.34
C GLU A 257 3.78 25.09 -13.00
N LEU A 258 4.08 23.92 -12.43
CA LEU A 258 4.94 23.81 -11.24
C LEU A 258 6.35 24.35 -11.52
N THR A 259 6.91 24.02 -12.69
CA THR A 259 8.21 24.55 -13.12
C THR A 259 8.17 26.08 -13.18
N VAL A 260 7.16 26.66 -13.84
CA VAL A 260 6.98 28.13 -13.90
C VAL A 260 6.85 28.74 -12.51
N TRP A 261 6.05 28.13 -11.64
CA TRP A 261 5.85 28.59 -10.27
C TRP A 261 7.16 28.61 -9.47
N LEU A 262 7.96 27.55 -9.55
CA LEU A 262 9.24 27.46 -8.85
C LEU A 262 10.26 28.49 -9.33
N TYR A 263 10.30 28.80 -10.63
CA TYR A 263 11.14 29.88 -11.16
C TYR A 263 10.66 31.27 -10.74
N SER A 264 9.34 31.46 -10.58
CA SER A 264 8.76 32.74 -10.15
C SER A 264 8.98 33.03 -8.66
N THR A 265 9.15 31.98 -7.84
CA THR A 265 9.22 32.12 -6.38
C THR A 265 10.39 31.31 -5.80
N PRO A 266 11.62 31.84 -5.82
CA PRO A 266 12.84 31.08 -5.47
C PRO A 266 12.99 30.73 -3.98
N THR A 267 12.08 31.17 -3.11
CA THR A 267 12.10 30.89 -1.66
C THR A 267 10.73 30.40 -1.21
N HIS A 268 10.61 29.12 -0.87
CA HIS A 268 9.40 28.46 -0.40
C HIS A 268 9.56 27.80 0.94
#